data_AF-A0A1Q3CAZ8-F1
#
_entry.id   AF-A0A1Q3CAZ8-F1
#
_cell.length_a   1.000
_cell.length_b   1.000
_cell.length_c   1.000
_cell.angle_alpha   90.00
_cell.angle_beta   90.00
_cell.angle_gamma   90.00
#
_symmetry.space_group_name_H-M   'P 1'
#
loop_
_entity.id
_entity.type
_entity.pdbx_description
1 polymer ?
#
loop_
_entity_poly.entity_id
_entity_poly.type
_entity_poly.pdbx_seq_one_letter_code
_entity_poly.pdbx_strand_id
1 'polypeptide(L)'
;KISMLVHGYELFIMHDDECISDMFTSFPTIINSLKNLAKDLSTLPLEQLLGSLMTHETIMKNHEHVETKKKKSIALKASKEVSESDEDGD
;
A
#
# COMPACT_ATOMS: atom_id res chain seq x y z
N LYS A 1 19.98 -11.38 6.45
CA LYS A 1 19.56 -12.75 6.04
C LYS A 1 18.18 -13.10 6.58
N ILE A 2 17.97 -13.17 7.91
CA ILE A 2 16.64 -13.45 8.50
C ILE A 2 15.60 -12.36 8.15
N SER A 3 15.97 -11.09 8.23
CA SER A 3 15.06 -9.97 7.90
C SER A 3 14.53 -9.99 6.45
N MET A 4 15.33 -10.44 5.47
CA MET A 4 14.87 -10.60 4.09
C MET A 4 13.92 -11.79 3.92
N LEU A 5 14.12 -12.87 4.68
CA LEU A 5 13.22 -14.02 4.67
C LEU A 5 11.87 -13.65 5.28
N VAL A 6 11.86 -12.96 6.43
CA VAL A 6 10.62 -12.50 7.09
C VAL A 6 9.79 -11.63 6.16
N HIS A 7 10.42 -10.66 5.50
CA HIS A 7 9.73 -9.79 4.53
C HIS A 7 9.17 -10.58 3.32
N GLY A 8 9.87 -11.63 2.89
CA GLY A 8 9.38 -12.53 1.84
C GLY A 8 8.14 -13.34 2.26
N TYR A 9 8.04 -13.72 3.53
CA TYR A 9 6.85 -14.39 4.09
C TYR A 9 5.68 -13.42 4.31
N GLU A 10 5.93 -12.18 4.68
CA GLU A 10 4.90 -11.14 4.83
C GLU A 10 4.18 -10.81 3.50
N LEU A 11 4.85 -11.00 2.37
CA LEU A 11 4.25 -10.85 1.04
C LEU A 11 3.44 -12.08 0.61
N PHE A 12 3.64 -13.22 1.26
CA PHE A 12 2.94 -14.48 1.01
C PHE A 12 2.00 -14.78 2.17
N ILE A 13 1.02 -13.90 2.37
CA ILE A 13 -0.02 -14.05 3.39
C ILE A 13 -1.27 -14.67 2.78
N MET A 14 -1.91 -15.57 3.54
CA MET A 14 -3.24 -16.05 3.24
C MET A 14 -4.23 -14.93 3.60
N HIS A 15 -5.11 -14.57 2.68
CA HIS A 15 -6.14 -13.57 2.98
C HIS A 15 -7.22 -14.14 3.90
N ASP A 16 -7.91 -13.28 4.65
CA ASP A 16 -8.94 -13.70 5.61
C ASP A 16 -10.13 -14.45 4.95
N ASP A 17 -10.33 -14.25 3.65
CA ASP A 17 -11.35 -14.86 2.81
C ASP A 17 -10.90 -16.12 2.07
N GLU A 18 -9.64 -16.54 2.23
CA GLU A 18 -9.07 -17.72 1.59
C GLU A 18 -8.88 -18.87 2.57
N CYS A 19 -9.17 -20.09 2.13
CA CYS A 19 -8.84 -21.28 2.90
C CYS A 19 -7.44 -21.81 2.54
N ILE A 20 -6.88 -22.65 3.41
CA ILE A 20 -5.57 -23.29 3.19
C ILE A 20 -5.54 -24.04 1.85
N SER A 21 -6.66 -24.63 1.41
CA SER A 21 -6.74 -25.32 0.11
C SER A 21 -6.60 -24.35 -1.08
N ASP A 22 -7.09 -23.13 -0.95
CA ASP A 22 -6.97 -22.10 -1.98
C ASP A 22 -5.50 -21.68 -2.13
N MET A 23 -4.77 -21.57 -1.01
CA MET A 23 -3.32 -21.35 -0.99
C MET A 23 -2.53 -22.48 -1.67
N PHE A 24 -2.91 -23.73 -1.46
CA PHE A 24 -2.27 -24.85 -2.15
C PHE A 24 -2.55 -24.84 -3.65
N THR A 25 -3.73 -24.36 -4.05
CA THR A 25 -4.13 -24.29 -5.47
C THR A 25 -3.49 -23.08 -6.17
N SER A 26 -3.19 -22.00 -5.45
CA SER A 26 -2.50 -20.83 -6.00
C SER A 26 -0.99 -21.05 -6.12
N PHE A 27 -0.41 -21.97 -5.34
CA PHE A 27 1.04 -22.25 -5.35
C PHE A 27 1.60 -22.57 -6.75
N PRO A 28 1.01 -23.49 -7.54
CA PRO A 28 1.44 -23.74 -8.92
C PRO A 28 1.34 -22.51 -9.83
N THR A 29 0.29 -21.70 -9.64
CA THR A 29 0.08 -20.45 -10.38
C THR A 29 1.20 -19.46 -10.10
N ILE A 30 1.58 -19.30 -8.82
CA ILE A 30 2.66 -18.41 -8.40
C ILE A 30 4.00 -18.90 -8.95
N ILE A 31 4.28 -20.20 -8.87
CA ILE A 31 5.48 -20.80 -9.46
C ILE A 31 5.54 -20.59 -10.97
N ASN A 32 4.43 -20.76 -11.69
CA ASN A 32 4.38 -20.54 -13.13
C ASN A 32 4.59 -19.06 -13.49
N SER A 33 3.97 -18.15 -12.75
CA SER A 33 4.18 -16.70 -12.90
C SER A 33 5.63 -16.31 -12.68
N LEU A 34 6.28 -16.81 -11.62
CA LEU A 34 7.70 -16.57 -11.36
C LEU A 34 8.59 -17.14 -12.46
N LYS A 35 8.28 -18.35 -12.96
CA LYS A 35 9.00 -18.98 -14.06
C LYS A 35 8.88 -18.17 -15.35
N ASN A 36 7.71 -17.60 -15.63
CA ASN A 36 7.52 -16.73 -16.79
C ASN A 36 8.26 -15.41 -16.64
N LEU A 37 8.18 -14.79 -15.46
CA LEU A 37 8.95 -13.57 -15.17
C LEU A 37 10.45 -13.80 -15.36
N ALA A 38 11.00 -14.92 -14.88
CA ALA A 38 12.42 -15.25 -15.08
C ALA A 38 12.79 -15.41 -16.57
N LYS A 39 11.89 -15.95 -17.40
CA LYS A 39 12.09 -16.02 -18.85
C LYS A 39 12.07 -14.63 -19.47
N ASP A 40 11.11 -13.81 -19.12
CA ASP A 40 10.99 -12.45 -19.67
C ASP A 40 12.19 -11.57 -19.29
N LEU A 41 12.69 -11.72 -18.06
CA LEU A 41 13.92 -11.06 -17.63
C LEU A 41 15.16 -11.57 -18.36
N SER A 42 15.18 -12.83 -18.79
CA SER A 42 16.29 -13.39 -19.59
C SER A 42 16.25 -12.99 -21.07
N THR A 43 15.10 -12.55 -21.58
CA THR A 43 14.92 -12.11 -22.97
C THR A 43 15.12 -10.61 -23.13
N LEU A 44 14.93 -9.84 -22.06
CA LEU A 44 15.12 -8.39 -22.06
C LEU A 44 16.62 -8.00 -22.09
N PRO A 45 17.02 -7.03 -22.92
CA PRO A 45 18.37 -6.47 -22.86
C PRO A 45 18.66 -5.85 -21.49
N LEU A 46 19.89 -6.02 -21.01
CA LEU A 46 20.33 -5.52 -19.70
C LEU A 46 20.08 -4.01 -19.52
N GLU A 47 20.28 -3.22 -20.58
CA GLU A 47 20.04 -1.77 -20.58
C GLU A 47 18.56 -1.42 -20.33
N GLN A 48 17.63 -2.20 -20.88
CA GLN A 48 16.19 -1.98 -20.68
C GLN A 48 15.76 -2.37 -19.26
N LEU A 49 16.31 -3.47 -18.73
CA LEU A 49 16.06 -3.89 -17.36
C LEU A 49 16.56 -2.83 -16.37
N LEU A 50 17.78 -2.34 -16.57
CA LEU A 50 18.37 -1.29 -15.74
C LEU A 50 17.55 0.01 -15.80
N GLY A 51 17.12 0.43 -17.00
CA GLY A 51 16.27 1.61 -17.18
C GLY A 51 14.91 1.47 -16.48
N SER A 52 14.30 0.29 -16.55
CA SER A 52 13.02 0.00 -15.87
C SER A 52 13.17 0.06 -14.35
N LEU A 53 14.25 -0.53 -13.81
CA LEU A 53 14.51 -0.54 -12.38
C LEU A 53 14.77 0.86 -11.82
N MET A 54 15.60 1.66 -12.50
CA MET A 54 15.87 3.06 -12.13
C MET A 54 14.58 3.91 -12.11
N THR A 55 13.72 3.70 -13.11
CA THR A 55 12.43 4.41 -13.21
C THR A 55 11.52 4.05 -12.04
N HIS A 56 11.36 2.75 -11.76
CA HIS A 56 10.56 2.28 -10.63
C HIS A 56 11.08 2.79 -9.28
N GLU A 57 12.40 2.73 -9.05
CA GLU A 57 13.03 3.25 -7.83
C GLU A 57 12.75 4.75 -7.64
N THR A 58 12.82 5.54 -8.72
CA THR A 58 12.55 6.98 -8.70
C THR A 58 11.08 7.28 -8.37
N ILE A 59 10.14 6.52 -8.96
CA ILE A 59 8.71 6.64 -8.67
C ILE A 59 8.45 6.34 -7.18
N MET A 60 9.05 5.27 -6.66
CA MET A 60 8.86 4.85 -5.27
C MET A 60 9.42 5.88 -4.28
N LYS A 61 10.61 6.44 -4.56
CA LYS A 61 11.23 7.52 -3.75
C LYS A 61 10.43 8.83 -3.81
N ASN A 62 9.82 9.15 -4.95
CA ASN A 62 8.99 10.34 -5.07
C ASN A 62 7.67 10.23 -4.28
N HIS A 63 7.14 9.02 -4.09
CA HIS A 63 5.93 8.80 -3.30
C HIS A 63 6.17 8.99 -1.78
N GLU A 64 7.39 8.72 -1.30
CA GLU A 64 7.80 8.97 0.11
C GLU A 64 7.76 10.47 0.49
N HIS A 65 7.93 11.38 -0.49
CA HIS A 65 7.91 12.82 -0.24
C HIS A 65 6.49 13.45 -0.31
N VAL A 66 5.47 12.74 -0.82
CA VAL A 66 4.12 13.31 -1.02
C VAL A 66 3.20 13.10 0.20
N GLU A 67 3.43 12.06 1.01
CA GLU A 67 2.60 11.71 2.17
C GLU A 67 2.68 12.73 3.35
N THR A 68 3.62 13.69 3.35
CA THR A 68 3.80 14.60 4.51
C THR A 68 3.16 15.98 4.37
N LYS A 69 2.54 16.35 3.24
CA LYS A 69 1.98 17.71 3.08
C LYS A 69 0.65 17.79 2.34
N LYS A 70 -0.46 17.43 3.01
CA LYS A 70 -1.69 18.25 2.99
C LYS A 70 -2.74 17.90 4.03
N LYS A 71 -2.46 18.07 5.33
CA LYS A 71 -3.53 18.19 6.33
C LYS A 71 -4.09 19.62 6.27
N LYS A 72 -5.08 19.90 5.43
CA LYS A 72 -5.89 21.12 5.57
C LYS A 72 -6.87 20.88 6.72
N SER A 73 -6.55 21.42 7.89
CA SER A 73 -7.46 21.44 9.04
C SER A 73 -8.67 22.31 8.70
N ILE A 74 -9.86 21.71 8.72
CA ILE A 74 -11.14 22.42 8.65
C ILE A 74 -11.64 22.57 10.09
N ALA A 75 -11.59 23.80 10.60
CA ALA A 75 -12.12 24.13 11.90
C ALA A 75 -13.66 24.28 11.82
N LEU A 76 -14.38 23.50 12.65
CA LEU A 76 -15.83 23.63 12.84
C LEU A 76 -16.13 24.87 13.69
N LYS A 77 -16.90 25.82 13.14
CA LYS A 77 -17.48 26.94 13.89
C LYS A 77 -18.78 26.44 14.52
N ALA A 78 -18.84 26.38 15.86
CA ALA A 78 -20.09 26.21 16.59
C ALA A 78 -20.78 27.57 16.68
N SER A 79 -21.92 27.74 16.00
CA SER A 79 -22.81 28.87 16.26
C SER A 79 -23.82 28.45 17.32
N LYS A 80 -23.72 29.11 18.47
CA LYS A 80 -24.56 28.98 19.65
C LYS A 80 -25.97 29.48 19.33
N GLU A 81 -26.96 28.61 19.45
CA GLU A 81 -28.36 28.99 19.53
C GLU A 81 -28.55 29.66 20.90
N VAL A 82 -28.68 30.99 20.90
CA VAL A 82 -29.07 31.75 22.06
C VAL A 82 -30.58 31.56 22.20
N SER A 83 -30.99 30.62 23.04
CA SER A 83 -32.35 30.58 23.55
C SER A 83 -32.46 31.65 24.63
N GLU A 84 -33.07 32.76 24.27
CA GLU A 84 -33.52 33.79 25.20
C GLU A 84 -34.60 33.19 26.11
N SER A 85 -34.36 33.21 27.42
CA SER A 85 -35.41 33.05 28.43
C SER A 85 -34.99 33.88 29.63
N ASP A 86 -35.36 35.15 29.55
CA ASP A 86 -35.55 36.00 30.70
C ASP A 86 -36.79 35.51 31.45
N GLU A 87 -36.66 35.30 32.77
CA GLU A 87 -37.52 35.98 33.76
C GLU A 87 -37.06 35.64 35.18
N ASP A 88 -36.65 36.71 35.89
CA ASP A 88 -36.31 36.80 37.31
C ASP A 88 -37.54 36.64 38.23
N GLY A 89 -37.34 36.22 39.48
CA GLY A 89 -38.19 36.72 40.58
C GLY A 89 -38.35 35.83 41.82
N ASP A 90 -37.63 36.23 42.89
CA ASP A 90 -37.74 35.95 44.34
C ASP A 90 -37.46 34.52 44.88
#